data_AF-A0A3D0ZVJ1-F1
#
_entry.id   AF-A0A3D0ZVJ1-F1
#
_cell.length_a   1.000
_cell.length_b   1.000
_cell.length_c   1.000
_cell.angle_alpha   90.00
_cell.angle_beta   90.00
_cell.angle_gamma   90.00
#
_symmetry.space_group_name_H-M   'P 1'
#
loop_
_entity.id
_entity.type
_entity.pdbx_description
1 polymer ?
#
loop_
_entity_poly.entity_id
_entity_poly.type
_entity_poly.pdbx_seq_one_letter_code
_entity_poly.pdbx_strand_id
1 'polypeptide(L)'
;GTVAAGVSKAHADHVTISGFDGGTGASPITSIQHAGSPWEIGLAETHETLVKNQLRGRIAVQVDGGFRTGRDVVIGALLGADEFGIATAALVAAGCVMMRKCHLNTCP
;
A
#
# COMPACT_ATOMS: atom_id res chain seq x y z
N GLY A 1 -4.66 6.99 10.11
CA GLY A 1 -4.03 7.82 11.15
C GLY A 1 -3.99 7.17 12.53
N THR A 2 -5.08 7.27 13.30
CA THR A 2 -5.12 6.91 14.74
C THR A 2 -4.63 5.49 15.05
N VAL A 3 -5.02 4.51 14.24
CA VAL A 3 -4.57 3.11 14.40
C VAL A 3 -3.06 2.99 14.28
N ALA A 4 -2.42 3.67 13.32
CA ALA A 4 -0.97 3.63 13.13
C ALA A 4 -0.20 4.23 14.33
N ALA A 5 -0.76 5.25 15.00
CA ALA A 5 -0.19 5.75 16.25
C ALA A 5 -0.26 4.70 17.37
N GLY A 6 -1.33 3.92 17.43
CA GLY A 6 -1.45 2.75 18.32
C GLY A 6 -0.40 1.68 18.00
N VAL A 7 -0.25 1.33 16.72
CA VAL A 7 0.75 0.36 16.23
C VAL A 7 2.17 0.78 16.63
N SER A 8 2.53 2.04 16.45
CA SER A 8 3.83 2.57 16.88
C SER A 8 4.03 2.52 18.40
N LYS A 9 3.00 2.83 19.19
CA LYS A 9 3.05 2.70 20.66
C LYS A 9 3.16 1.24 21.12
N ALA A 10 2.71 0.30 20.30
CA ALA A 10 2.85 -1.13 20.54
C ALA A 10 4.23 -1.68 20.11
N HIS A 11 5.22 -0.81 19.88
CA HIS A 11 6.60 -1.17 19.52
C HIS A 11 6.73 -1.90 18.18
N ALA A 12 5.84 -1.64 17.22
CA ALA A 12 6.07 -2.05 15.85
C ALA A 12 7.13 -1.15 15.19
N ASP A 13 8.10 -1.77 14.53
CA ASP A 13 9.14 -1.07 13.76
C ASP A 13 8.66 -0.62 12.37
N HIS A 14 7.54 -1.19 11.90
CA HIS A 14 7.05 -0.99 10.55
C HIS A 14 5.52 -0.98 10.46
N VAL A 15 4.97 -0.12 9.58
CA VAL A 15 3.56 -0.13 9.19
C VAL A 15 3.42 0.07 7.69
N THR A 16 2.63 -0.78 7.04
CA THR A 16 2.27 -0.63 5.62
C THR A 16 0.89 -0.02 5.48
N ILE A 17 0.78 1.01 4.65
CA ILE A 17 -0.49 1.57 4.20
C ILE A 17 -0.77 1.08 2.78
N SER A 18 -1.79 0.25 2.63
CA SER A 18 -2.18 -0.33 1.34
C SER A 18 -3.40 0.35 0.75
N GLY A 19 -3.29 0.82 -0.50
CA GLY A 19 -4.39 1.39 -1.26
C GLY A 19 -5.37 0.34 -1.79
N PHE A 20 -6.59 0.79 -2.11
CA PHE A 20 -7.62 -0.07 -2.72
C PHE A 20 -7.23 -0.64 -4.10
N ASP A 21 -6.25 -0.02 -4.78
CA ASP A 21 -5.71 -0.46 -6.08
C ASP A 21 -4.76 -1.67 -5.99
N GLY A 22 -4.71 -2.34 -4.83
CA GLY A 22 -3.94 -3.56 -4.60
C GLY A 22 -4.37 -4.72 -5.51
N GLY A 23 -3.40 -5.55 -5.88
CA GLY A 23 -3.66 -6.80 -6.61
C GLY A 23 -4.13 -7.92 -5.69
N THR A 24 -4.87 -8.89 -6.23
CA THR A 24 -5.23 -10.12 -5.52
C THR A 24 -5.31 -11.29 -6.50
N GLY A 25 -4.92 -12.48 -6.04
CA GLY A 25 -5.09 -13.72 -6.79
C GLY A 25 -6.55 -14.20 -6.81
N ALA A 26 -7.27 -13.97 -5.71
CA ALA A 26 -8.67 -14.36 -5.54
C ALA A 26 -9.35 -13.47 -4.49
N SER A 27 -10.43 -12.80 -4.87
CA SER A 27 -11.25 -11.99 -3.96
C SER A 27 -12.64 -11.80 -4.56
N PRO A 28 -13.70 -11.63 -3.73
CA PRO A 28 -14.99 -11.19 -4.23
C PRO A 28 -14.87 -9.89 -5.04
N ILE A 29 -15.60 -9.80 -6.15
CA ILE A 29 -15.62 -8.62 -7.03
C ILE A 29 -16.11 -7.39 -6.26
N THR A 30 -17.09 -7.57 -5.38
CA THR A 30 -17.62 -6.49 -4.55
C THR A 30 -16.54 -5.86 -3.67
N SER A 31 -15.66 -6.68 -3.07
CA SER A 31 -14.54 -6.18 -2.27
C SER A 31 -13.53 -5.42 -3.14
N ILE A 32 -13.19 -5.95 -4.31
CA ILE A 32 -12.24 -5.30 -5.24
C ILE A 32 -12.76 -3.92 -5.68
N GLN A 33 -14.07 -3.78 -5.88
CA GLN A 33 -14.67 -2.56 -6.43
C GLN A 33 -15.13 -1.55 -5.37
N HIS A 34 -15.39 -1.99 -4.13
CA HIS A 34 -16.11 -1.17 -3.15
C HIS A 34 -15.47 -1.15 -1.75
N ALA A 35 -14.36 -1.85 -1.52
CA ALA A 35 -13.66 -1.81 -0.24
C ALA A 35 -12.31 -1.09 -0.37
N GLY A 36 -12.02 -0.22 0.60
CA GLY A 36 -10.77 0.52 0.68
C GLY A 36 -10.88 1.99 0.28
N SER A 37 -9.74 2.68 0.32
CA SER A 37 -9.61 4.09 -0.06
C SER A 37 -8.25 4.31 -0.71
N PRO A 38 -8.05 5.42 -1.46
CA PRO A 38 -6.77 5.74 -2.08
C PRO A 38 -5.64 5.78 -1.05
N TRP A 39 -4.46 5.25 -1.41
CA TRP A 39 -3.33 5.19 -0.50
C TRP A 39 -2.82 6.59 -0.15
N GLU A 40 -2.98 7.57 -1.04
CA GLU A 40 -2.54 8.96 -0.84
C GLU A 40 -3.18 9.57 0.42
N ILE A 41 -4.49 9.32 0.62
CA ILE A 41 -5.24 9.83 1.77
C ILE A 41 -4.77 9.13 3.04
N GLY A 42 -4.73 7.79 3.02
CA GLY A 42 -4.35 7.00 4.18
C GLY A 42 -2.90 7.24 4.62
N LEU A 43 -1.98 7.42 3.66
CA LEU A 43 -0.58 7.71 3.90
C LEU A 43 -0.41 9.10 4.51
N ALA A 44 -1.00 10.12 3.91
CA ALA A 44 -0.93 11.49 4.42
C ALA A 44 -1.50 11.61 5.84
N GLU A 45 -2.67 11.00 6.09
CA GLU A 45 -3.29 11.00 7.43
C GLU A 45 -2.42 10.24 8.46
N THR A 46 -1.79 9.15 8.04
CA THR A 46 -0.87 8.38 8.89
C THR A 46 0.38 9.19 9.22
N HIS A 47 1.02 9.81 8.23
CA HIS A 47 2.17 10.67 8.43
C HIS A 47 1.83 11.83 9.38
N GLU A 48 0.76 12.57 9.09
CA GLU A 48 0.29 13.70 9.92
C GLU A 48 0.04 13.26 11.37
N THR A 49 -0.66 12.15 11.57
CA THR A 49 -0.98 11.65 12.91
C THR A 49 0.28 11.25 13.68
N LEU A 50 1.22 10.55 13.04
CA LEU A 50 2.47 10.14 13.67
C LEU A 50 3.35 11.34 14.02
N VAL A 51 3.40 12.37 13.17
CA VAL A 51 4.14 13.62 13.46
C VAL A 51 3.50 14.37 14.62
N LYS A 52 2.17 14.57 14.61
CA LYS A 52 1.44 15.24 15.70
C LYS A 52 1.64 14.57 17.06
N ASN A 53 1.83 13.25 17.08
CA ASN A 53 2.07 12.48 18.30
C ASN A 53 3.55 12.25 18.64
N GLN A 54 4.49 12.84 17.88
CA GLN A 54 5.94 12.62 18.05
C GLN A 54 6.35 11.14 17.96
N LEU A 55 5.65 10.37 17.12
CA LEU A 55 5.89 8.94 16.90
C LEU A 55 6.58 8.65 15.56
N ARG A 56 6.65 9.63 14.65
CA ARG A 56 7.13 9.39 13.27
C ARG A 56 8.55 8.85 13.20
N GLY A 57 9.43 9.24 14.13
CA GLY A 57 10.80 8.72 14.21
C GLY A 57 10.95 7.33 14.82
N ARG A 58 9.84 6.66 15.19
CA ARG A 58 9.86 5.34 15.85
C ARG A 58 9.48 4.19 14.92
N ILE A 59 8.90 4.48 13.76
CA ILE A 59 8.29 3.47 12.89
C ILE A 59 8.54 3.85 11.43
N ALA A 60 8.94 2.88 10.62
CA ALA A 60 9.02 3.01 9.17
C ALA A 60 7.61 2.89 8.56
N VAL A 61 7.29 3.77 7.61
CA VAL A 61 5.99 3.79 6.93
C VAL A 61 6.17 3.35 5.48
N GLN A 62 5.73 2.15 5.14
CA GLN A 62 5.68 1.68 3.76
C GLN A 62 4.32 2.01 3.14
N VAL A 63 4.32 2.23 1.82
CA VAL A 63 3.09 2.35 1.03
C VAL A 63 3.09 1.39 -0.15
N ASP A 64 1.93 0.83 -0.46
CA ASP A 64 1.68 0.11 -1.71
C ASP A 64 0.25 0.36 -2.24
N GLY A 65 -0.02 -0.18 -3.43
CA GLY A 65 -1.32 0.00 -4.11
C GLY A 65 -1.15 0.63 -5.49
N GLY A 66 -0.91 -0.21 -6.50
CA GLY A 66 -0.93 0.25 -7.89
C GLY A 66 0.26 1.11 -8.35
N PHE A 67 1.38 1.13 -7.63
CA PHE A 67 2.63 1.80 -8.04
C PHE A 67 3.14 1.23 -9.36
N ARG A 68 3.33 2.09 -10.37
CA ARG A 68 3.76 1.71 -11.72
C ARG A 68 4.95 2.50 -12.23
N THR A 69 5.17 3.70 -11.69
CA THR A 69 6.14 4.65 -12.22
C THR A 69 7.00 5.26 -11.11
N GLY A 70 8.15 5.82 -11.49
CA GLY A 70 8.98 6.60 -10.55
C GLY A 70 8.26 7.84 -10.01
N ARG A 71 7.29 8.40 -10.75
CA ARG A 71 6.46 9.51 -10.27
C ARG A 71 5.63 9.09 -9.06
N ASP A 72 5.06 7.89 -9.07
CA ASP A 72 4.25 7.38 -7.95
C ASP A 72 5.12 7.28 -6.69
N VAL A 73 6.35 6.76 -6.83
CA VAL A 73 7.34 6.69 -5.75
C VAL A 73 7.65 8.07 -5.19
N VAL A 74 7.93 9.06 -6.05
CA VAL A 74 8.22 10.43 -5.60
C VAL A 74 7.02 11.05 -4.88
N ILE A 75 5.80 10.86 -5.39
CA ILE A 75 4.58 11.34 -4.72
C ILE A 75 4.42 10.68 -3.35
N GLY A 76 4.60 9.36 -3.24
CA GLY A 76 4.53 8.67 -1.96
C GLY A 76 5.60 9.15 -0.96
N ALA A 77 6.83 9.41 -1.43
CA ALA A 77 7.89 9.99 -0.60
C ALA A 77 7.47 11.37 -0.05
N LEU A 78 6.93 12.24 -0.91
CA LEU A 78 6.44 13.58 -0.53
C LEU A 78 5.26 13.52 0.46
N LEU A 79 4.43 12.48 0.36
CA LEU A 79 3.32 12.22 1.29
C LEU A 79 3.77 11.53 2.59
N GLY A 80 5.05 11.15 2.69
CA GLY A 80 5.68 10.75 3.95
C GLY A 80 5.98 9.26 4.10
N ALA A 81 6.00 8.50 3.00
CA ALA A 81 6.47 7.11 2.99
C ALA A 81 8.01 7.01 3.03
N ASP A 82 8.51 6.00 3.75
CA ASP A 82 9.92 5.60 3.78
C ASP A 82 10.22 4.50 2.74
N GLU A 83 9.23 3.64 2.47
CA GLU A 83 9.37 2.43 1.67
C GLU A 83 8.19 2.24 0.70
N PHE A 84 8.43 1.50 -0.39
CA PHE A 84 7.47 1.37 -1.50
C PHE A 84 7.30 -0.09 -1.92
N GLY A 85 6.08 -0.61 -1.81
CA GLY A 85 5.73 -1.95 -2.29
C GLY A 85 5.31 -1.95 -3.76
N ILE A 86 6.02 -2.72 -4.59
CA ILE A 86 5.73 -2.87 -6.02
C ILE A 86 5.53 -4.35 -6.34
N ALA A 87 4.28 -4.77 -6.51
CA ALA A 87 3.93 -6.18 -6.75
C ALA A 87 3.40 -6.42 -8.17
N THR A 88 2.26 -5.81 -8.54
CA THR A 88 1.63 -6.07 -9.85
C THR A 88 2.53 -5.72 -11.03
N ALA A 89 3.26 -4.61 -10.96
CA ALA A 89 4.23 -4.26 -12.00
C ALA A 89 5.39 -5.28 -12.08
N ALA A 90 5.84 -5.80 -10.93
CA ALA A 90 6.85 -6.86 -10.89
C ALA A 90 6.32 -8.18 -11.49
N LEU A 91 5.06 -8.53 -11.23
CA LEU A 91 4.41 -9.70 -11.85
C LEU A 91 4.33 -9.54 -13.38
N VAL A 92 4.00 -8.35 -13.88
CA VAL A 92 3.98 -8.07 -15.32
C VAL A 92 5.38 -8.21 -15.91
N ALA A 93 6.41 -7.68 -15.25
CA ALA A 93 7.80 -7.86 -15.66
C ALA A 93 8.23 -9.34 -15.68
N ALA A 94 7.68 -10.15 -14.77
CA ALA A 94 7.92 -11.60 -14.72
C ALA A 94 7.11 -12.41 -15.75
N GLY A 95 6.22 -11.80 -16.53
CA GLY A 95 5.45 -12.45 -17.60
C GLY A 95 3.94 -12.48 -17.41
N CYS A 96 3.39 -11.86 -16.35
CA CYS A 96 1.95 -11.71 -16.22
C CYS A 96 1.38 -10.85 -17.36
N VAL A 97 0.50 -11.45 -18.17
CA VAL A 97 -0.19 -10.77 -19.28
C VAL A 97 -1.53 -10.13 -18.88
N MET A 98 -1.78 -9.98 -17.57
CA MET A 98 -3.00 -9.39 -17.02
C MET A 98 -4.31 -10.10 -17.43
N MET A 99 -4.30 -11.43 -17.54
CA MET A 99 -5.46 -12.26 -17.93
C MET A 99 -6.59 -12.29 -16.87
N ARG A 100 -6.27 -11.99 -15.61
CA ARG A 100 -7.21 -11.99 -14.46
C ARG A 100 -7.90 -13.34 -14.18
N LYS A 101 -7.22 -14.45 -14.48
CA LYS A 101 -7.64 -15.83 -14.14
C LYS A 101 -6.81 -16.47 -13.02
N CYS A 102 -6.18 -15.65 -12.19
CA CYS A 102 -5.28 -16.12 -11.12
C CYS A 102 -5.97 -17.15 -10.20
N HIS A 103 -7.24 -16.93 -9.87
CA HIS A 103 -8.06 -17.81 -9.02
C HIS A 103 -8.49 -19.14 -9.69
N LEU A 104 -8.25 -19.31 -10.99
CA LEU A 104 -8.68 -20.49 -11.75
C LEU A 104 -7.55 -21.48 -12.03
N ASN A 105 -6.32 -21.21 -11.55
CA ASN A 105 -5.13 -22.02 -11.82
C ASN A 105 -4.91 -22.27 -13.33
N THR A 106 -5.18 -21.25 -14.16
CA THR A 106 -5.08 -21.31 -15.63
C THR A 106 -4.27 -20.12 -16.18
N CYS A 107 -3.20 -19.75 -15.46
CA CYS A 107 -2.21 -18.80 -15.99
C CYS A 107 -1.55 -19.43 -17.23
N PRO A 108 -1.43 -18.71 -18.35
CA PRO A 108 -0.73 -19.21 -19.53
C PRO A 108 0.77 -19.38 -19.27
#